data_AF-A0A5N6BLK5-F1
#
_entry.id   AF-A0A5N6BLK5-F1
#
_cell.length_a   1.000
_cell.length_b   1.000
_cell.length_c   1.000
_cell.angle_alpha   90.00
_cell.angle_beta   90.00
_cell.angle_gamma   90.00
#
_symmetry.space_group_name_H-M   'P 1'
#
loop_
_entity.id
_entity.type
_entity.pdbx_description
1 polymer ?
#
loop_
_entity_poly.entity_id
_entity_poly.type
_entity_poly.pdbx_seq_one_letter_code
_entity_poly.pdbx_strand_id
1 'polypeptide(L)'
;MTIKNSLPSMDEVGLLAEKLNALEWANDPDQLRTTLVDQLKGPLYRAWLYYLEEQATLDRAREEQEREARRQRLKQKAAAAAVKYRNQHARTSGTVVTGLVDLETEDVYVGQSGTANRLTPTLHPVMYELLGGSGPVAQWPTDVCGEVNVMNEYLHKSNFTSASQIPKNSLVFHSETFNSGGTVINRQTGKPAVKTPHWESRGACKNCARWINRIEAETA
;
A
#
# COMPACT_ATOMS: atom_id res chain seq x y z
N MET A 1 -25.29 34.33 -13.73
CA MET A 1 -26.26 33.41 -14.36
C MET A 1 -26.22 32.11 -13.58
N THR A 2 -27.22 31.88 -12.75
CA THR A 2 -27.38 30.67 -11.94
C THR A 2 -27.92 29.56 -12.84
N ILE A 3 -27.06 28.62 -13.23
CA ILE A 3 -27.51 27.36 -13.86
C ILE A 3 -28.34 26.65 -12.78
N LYS A 4 -29.66 26.60 -12.96
CA LYS A 4 -30.57 25.91 -12.04
C LYS A 4 -30.16 24.44 -11.96
N ASN A 5 -29.84 24.00 -10.73
CA ASN A 5 -29.62 22.62 -10.30
C ASN A 5 -30.88 21.74 -10.48
N SER A 6 -31.34 21.53 -11.71
CA SER A 6 -32.35 20.54 -12.01
C SER A 6 -31.67 19.38 -12.73
N LEU A 7 -31.71 18.19 -12.13
CA LEU A 7 -31.32 16.94 -12.76
C LEU A 7 -32.01 16.81 -14.14
N PRO A 8 -31.35 16.21 -15.15
CA PRO A 8 -31.98 15.92 -16.43
C PRO A 8 -33.21 15.02 -16.22
N SER A 9 -34.18 15.10 -17.12
CA SER A 9 -35.33 14.20 -17.03
C SER A 9 -34.92 12.77 -17.35
N MET A 10 -35.67 11.78 -16.82
CA MET A 10 -35.43 10.37 -17.14
C MET A 10 -35.56 10.09 -18.65
N ASP A 11 -36.39 10.85 -19.35
CA ASP A 11 -36.55 10.75 -20.81
C ASP A 11 -35.31 11.24 -21.55
N GLU A 12 -34.67 12.32 -21.10
CA GLU A 12 -33.43 12.84 -21.68
C GLU A 12 -32.26 11.86 -21.47
N VAL A 13 -32.18 11.23 -20.29
CA VAL A 13 -31.17 10.20 -19.98
C VAL A 13 -31.42 8.92 -20.79
N GLY A 14 -32.67 8.47 -20.91
CA GLY A 14 -33.05 7.30 -21.70
C GLY A 14 -32.76 7.49 -23.19
N LEU A 15 -33.08 8.67 -23.74
CA LEU A 15 -32.80 9.01 -25.13
C LEU A 15 -31.30 9.07 -25.42
N LEU A 16 -30.50 9.62 -24.49
CA LEU A 16 -29.04 9.61 -24.62
C LEU A 16 -28.48 8.18 -24.62
N ALA A 17 -28.94 7.31 -23.71
CA ALA A 17 -28.49 5.93 -23.63
C ALA A 17 -28.81 5.13 -24.91
N GLU A 18 -30.02 5.28 -25.46
CA GLU A 18 -30.42 4.66 -26.72
C GLU A 18 -29.51 5.08 -27.87
N LYS A 19 -29.18 6.38 -27.96
CA LYS A 19 -28.34 6.92 -29.02
C LYS A 19 -26.87 6.51 -28.89
N LEU A 20 -26.33 6.45 -27.67
CA LEU A 20 -24.98 5.94 -27.43
C LEU A 20 -24.86 4.46 -27.81
N ASN A 21 -25.86 3.65 -27.45
CA ASN A 21 -25.90 2.22 -27.82
C ASN A 21 -26.06 2.03 -29.33
N ALA A 22 -26.92 2.82 -29.99
CA ALA A 22 -27.08 2.78 -31.44
C ALA A 22 -25.79 3.10 -32.21
N LEU A 23 -24.88 3.88 -31.59
CA LEU A 23 -23.58 4.23 -32.18
C LEU A 23 -22.60 3.05 -32.21
N GLU A 24 -22.70 2.10 -31.27
CA GLU A 24 -21.86 0.89 -31.24
C GLU A 24 -22.19 -0.09 -32.39
N TRP A 25 -23.41 -0.04 -32.92
CA TRP A 25 -23.92 -0.98 -33.92
C TRP A 25 -24.28 -0.31 -35.25
N ALA A 26 -23.87 0.95 -35.46
CA ALA A 26 -24.21 1.71 -36.65
C ALA A 26 -23.41 1.25 -37.88
N ASN A 27 -24.11 1.09 -39.01
CA ASN A 27 -23.48 0.82 -40.31
C ASN A 27 -22.68 2.03 -40.86
N ASP A 28 -23.03 3.24 -40.42
CA ASP A 28 -22.27 4.48 -40.67
C ASP A 28 -22.12 5.26 -39.35
N PRO A 29 -21.05 4.98 -38.58
CA PRO A 29 -20.86 5.60 -37.27
C PRO A 29 -20.52 7.09 -37.36
N ASP A 30 -19.92 7.57 -38.45
CA ASP A 30 -19.49 8.97 -38.59
C ASP A 30 -20.67 9.92 -38.78
N GLN A 31 -21.67 9.51 -39.57
CA GLN A 31 -22.92 10.27 -39.72
C GLN A 31 -23.70 10.33 -38.39
N LEU A 32 -23.76 9.20 -37.66
CA LEU A 32 -24.44 9.12 -36.37
C LEU A 32 -23.74 10.01 -35.32
N ARG A 33 -22.41 10.02 -35.30
CA ARG A 33 -21.59 10.82 -34.38
C ARG A 33 -21.77 12.32 -34.61
N THR A 34 -21.84 12.75 -35.86
CA THR A 34 -22.10 14.16 -36.21
C THR A 34 -23.48 14.61 -35.70
N THR A 35 -24.51 13.78 -35.91
CA THR A 35 -25.88 14.04 -35.44
C THR A 35 -25.94 14.07 -33.90
N LEU A 36 -25.24 13.15 -33.24
CA LEU A 36 -25.16 13.10 -31.79
C LEU A 36 -24.48 14.35 -31.22
N VAL A 37 -23.35 14.79 -31.79
CA VAL A 37 -22.61 15.98 -31.34
C VAL A 37 -23.48 17.24 -31.38
N ASP A 38 -24.34 17.40 -32.39
CA ASP A 38 -25.24 18.55 -32.46
C ASP A 38 -26.38 18.46 -31.43
N GLN A 39 -26.91 17.27 -31.16
CA GLN A 39 -27.92 17.06 -30.11
C GLN A 39 -27.37 17.24 -28.70
N LEU A 40 -26.09 16.86 -28.49
CA LEU A 40 -25.35 17.06 -27.24
C LEU A 40 -25.09 18.54 -26.96
N LYS A 41 -25.05 19.42 -27.97
CA LYS A 41 -24.96 20.88 -27.79
C LYS A 41 -26.31 21.55 -27.47
N GLY A 42 -27.42 20.80 -27.57
CA GLY A 42 -28.77 21.30 -27.36
C GLY A 42 -29.54 20.49 -26.31
N PRO A 43 -30.60 19.76 -26.70
CA PRO A 43 -31.53 19.13 -25.76
C PRO A 43 -30.90 18.05 -24.87
N LEU A 44 -29.83 17.39 -25.34
CA LEU A 44 -29.18 16.31 -24.57
C LEU A 44 -27.99 16.80 -23.73
N TYR A 45 -27.68 18.09 -23.74
CA TYR A 45 -26.49 18.64 -23.04
C TYR A 45 -26.47 18.30 -21.54
N ARG A 46 -27.63 18.39 -20.87
CA ARG A 46 -27.72 18.11 -19.43
C ARG A 46 -27.63 16.62 -19.11
N ALA A 47 -28.29 15.78 -19.89
CA ALA A 47 -28.18 14.33 -19.78
C ALA A 47 -26.73 13.87 -20.03
N TRP A 48 -26.02 14.52 -20.94
CA TRP A 48 -24.61 14.25 -21.23
C TRP A 48 -23.69 14.65 -20.09
N LEU A 49 -23.86 15.85 -19.51
CA LEU A 49 -23.08 16.25 -18.33
C LEU A 49 -23.31 15.29 -17.15
N TYR A 50 -24.57 14.93 -16.89
CA TYR A 50 -24.91 13.94 -15.86
C TYR A 50 -24.26 12.57 -16.14
N TYR A 51 -24.32 12.10 -17.38
CA TYR A 51 -23.67 10.85 -17.79
C TYR A 51 -22.15 10.89 -17.56
N LEU A 52 -21.47 11.99 -17.92
CA LEU A 52 -20.04 12.14 -17.68
C LEU A 52 -19.68 12.20 -16.20
N GLU A 53 -20.51 12.85 -15.36
CA GLU A 53 -20.32 12.90 -13.91
C GLU A 53 -20.51 11.53 -13.24
N GLU A 54 -21.53 10.78 -13.64
CA GLU A 54 -21.75 9.40 -13.19
C GLU A 54 -20.61 8.48 -13.66
N GLN A 55 -20.19 8.59 -14.92
CA GLN A 55 -19.06 7.82 -15.44
C GLN A 55 -17.77 8.13 -14.67
N ALA A 56 -17.47 9.40 -14.43
CA ALA A 56 -16.32 9.80 -13.62
C ALA A 56 -16.42 9.32 -12.16
N THR A 57 -17.62 9.11 -11.64
CA THR A 57 -17.83 8.54 -10.30
C THR A 57 -17.60 7.03 -10.29
N LEU A 58 -18.09 6.32 -11.30
CA LEU A 58 -17.83 4.89 -11.50
C LEU A 58 -16.34 4.62 -11.74
N ASP A 59 -15.69 5.42 -12.57
CA ASP A 59 -14.26 5.30 -12.86
C ASP A 59 -13.43 5.51 -11.58
N ARG A 60 -13.74 6.53 -10.78
CA ARG A 60 -13.11 6.75 -9.47
C ARG A 60 -13.33 5.56 -8.51
N ALA A 61 -14.54 5.00 -8.47
CA ALA A 61 -14.83 3.84 -7.63
C ALA A 61 -14.06 2.59 -8.08
N ARG A 62 -13.91 2.40 -9.40
CA ARG A 62 -13.13 1.31 -9.98
C ARG A 62 -11.64 1.46 -9.69
N GLU A 63 -11.09 2.66 -9.89
CA GLU A 63 -9.70 2.96 -9.55
C GLU A 63 -9.41 2.70 -8.07
N GLU A 64 -10.34 3.06 -7.17
CA GLU A 64 -10.19 2.78 -5.74
C GLU A 64 -10.19 1.27 -5.45
N GLN A 65 -11.09 0.50 -6.07
CA GLN A 65 -11.11 -0.96 -5.93
C GLN A 65 -9.84 -1.61 -6.47
N GLU A 66 -9.37 -1.20 -7.65
CA GLU A 66 -8.14 -1.71 -8.24
C GLU A 66 -6.92 -1.37 -7.38
N ARG A 67 -6.89 -0.17 -6.79
CA ARG A 67 -5.87 0.26 -5.83
C ARG A 67 -5.88 -0.60 -4.57
N GLU A 68 -7.05 -0.83 -3.95
CA GLU A 68 -7.16 -1.66 -2.75
C GLU A 68 -6.79 -3.13 -3.03
N ALA A 69 -7.26 -3.68 -4.16
CA ALA A 69 -6.89 -5.03 -4.57
C ALA A 69 -5.37 -5.18 -4.79
N ARG A 70 -4.75 -4.20 -5.46
CA ARG A 70 -3.29 -4.14 -5.64
C ARG A 70 -2.57 -4.06 -4.28
N ARG A 71 -3.05 -3.23 -3.36
CA ARG A 71 -2.52 -3.11 -1.99
C ARG A 71 -2.57 -4.44 -1.24
N GLN A 72 -3.71 -5.13 -1.24
CA GLN A 72 -3.86 -6.43 -0.56
C GLN A 72 -2.91 -7.49 -1.12
N ARG A 73 -2.76 -7.56 -2.44
CA ARG A 73 -1.81 -8.47 -3.10
C ARG A 73 -0.37 -8.18 -2.67
N LEU A 74 0.01 -6.91 -2.55
CA LEU A 74 1.38 -6.51 -2.19
C LEU A 74 1.66 -6.68 -0.69
N LYS A 75 0.67 -6.55 0.19
CA LYS A 75 0.75 -6.98 1.60
C LYS A 75 1.07 -8.47 1.71
N GLN A 76 0.39 -9.31 0.93
CA GLN A 76 0.68 -10.74 0.86
C GLN A 76 2.09 -11.01 0.33
N LYS A 77 2.57 -10.21 -0.64
CA LYS A 77 3.94 -10.31 -1.18
C LYS A 77 5.00 -9.97 -0.12
N ALA A 78 4.80 -8.91 0.66
CA ALA A 78 5.67 -8.55 1.79
C ALA A 78 5.74 -9.68 2.83
N ALA A 79 4.57 -10.24 3.18
CA ALA A 79 4.49 -11.36 4.11
C ALA A 79 5.17 -12.63 3.59
N ALA A 80 4.93 -13.00 2.33
CA ALA A 80 5.56 -14.16 1.71
C ALA A 80 7.10 -14.02 1.66
N ALA A 81 7.61 -12.81 1.46
CA ALA A 81 9.04 -12.53 1.47
C ALA A 81 9.67 -12.72 2.85
N ALA A 82 9.02 -12.20 3.91
CA ALA A 82 9.45 -12.43 5.30
C ALA A 82 9.46 -13.93 5.65
N VAL A 83 8.39 -14.65 5.28
CA VAL A 83 8.27 -16.11 5.50
C VAL A 83 9.35 -16.88 4.76
N LYS A 84 9.68 -16.51 3.51
CA LYS A 84 10.75 -17.16 2.75
C LYS A 84 12.11 -16.93 3.43
N TYR A 85 12.38 -15.71 3.86
CA TYR A 85 13.66 -15.33 4.45
C TYR A 85 13.90 -15.96 5.81
N ARG A 86 12.88 -15.99 6.68
CA ARG A 86 12.99 -16.58 8.03
C ARG A 86 13.32 -18.07 8.02
N ASN A 87 12.97 -18.78 6.94
CA ASN A 87 13.27 -20.20 6.77
C ASN A 87 14.75 -20.44 6.40
N GLN A 88 15.49 -19.40 6.03
CA GLN A 88 16.88 -19.48 5.54
C GLN A 88 17.91 -19.01 6.59
N HIS A 89 17.48 -18.42 7.70
CA HIS A 89 18.35 -17.73 8.65
C HIS A 89 18.19 -18.22 10.10
N ALA A 90 19.18 -17.89 10.94
CA ALA A 90 19.18 -18.26 12.35
C ALA A 90 18.02 -17.60 13.11
N ARG A 91 17.45 -18.35 14.05
CA ARG A 91 16.25 -17.99 14.83
C ARG A 91 16.56 -18.01 16.32
N THR A 92 16.84 -16.84 16.88
CA THR A 92 16.93 -16.62 18.33
C THR A 92 15.67 -15.93 18.83
N SER A 93 15.31 -16.14 20.11
CA SER A 93 14.12 -15.49 20.68
C SER A 93 14.17 -13.98 20.48
N GLY A 94 13.07 -13.40 20.01
CA GLY A 94 12.98 -11.96 19.71
C GLY A 94 13.57 -11.54 18.37
N THR A 95 14.05 -12.47 17.54
CA THR A 95 14.46 -12.15 16.15
C THR A 95 13.26 -11.63 15.38
N VAL A 96 13.41 -10.48 14.73
CA VAL A 96 12.42 -9.89 13.83
C VAL A 96 12.88 -10.05 12.39
N VAL A 97 11.99 -10.52 11.53
CA VAL A 97 12.15 -10.48 10.07
C VAL A 97 11.08 -9.57 9.50
N THR A 98 11.48 -8.64 8.64
CA THR A 98 10.57 -7.68 8.01
C THR A 98 10.69 -7.75 6.51
N GLY A 99 9.57 -8.01 5.83
CA GLY A 99 9.42 -7.79 4.40
C GLY A 99 8.96 -6.37 4.12
N LEU A 100 9.50 -5.75 3.08
CA LEU A 100 9.11 -4.45 2.55
C LEU A 100 8.81 -4.60 1.06
N VAL A 101 7.73 -3.97 0.60
CA VAL A 101 7.39 -3.88 -0.81
C VAL A 101 7.20 -2.42 -1.20
N ASP A 102 7.86 -2.02 -2.28
CA ASP A 102 7.60 -0.75 -2.96
C ASP A 102 6.41 -0.94 -3.91
N LEU A 103 5.37 -0.14 -3.77
CA LEU A 103 4.13 -0.21 -4.54
C LEU A 103 4.29 0.36 -5.95
N GLU A 104 5.26 1.22 -6.18
CA GLU A 104 5.53 1.80 -7.49
C GLU A 104 6.29 0.80 -8.36
N THR A 105 7.38 0.23 -7.82
CA THR A 105 8.25 -0.69 -8.57
C THR A 105 7.88 -2.17 -8.41
N GLU A 106 7.06 -2.50 -7.42
CA GLU A 106 6.78 -3.86 -6.94
C GLU A 106 8.02 -4.62 -6.44
N ASP A 107 9.14 -3.92 -6.23
CA ASP A 107 10.34 -4.52 -5.66
C ASP A 107 10.12 -4.97 -4.23
N VAL A 108 10.85 -6.01 -3.84
CA VAL A 108 10.73 -6.65 -2.54
C VAL A 108 12.08 -6.67 -1.85
N TYR A 109 12.08 -6.23 -0.60
CA TYR A 109 13.25 -6.21 0.27
C TYR A 109 12.93 -6.98 1.53
N VAL A 110 13.94 -7.58 2.15
CA VAL A 110 13.77 -8.29 3.43
C VAL A 110 14.93 -7.96 4.34
N GLY A 111 14.63 -7.63 5.59
CA GLY A 111 15.62 -7.35 6.63
C GLY A 111 15.38 -8.18 7.87
N GLN A 112 16.46 -8.44 8.62
CA GLN A 112 16.42 -9.17 9.88
C GLN A 112 17.14 -8.38 10.98
N SER A 113 16.61 -8.47 12.20
CA SER A 113 17.28 -7.91 13.40
C SER A 113 18.48 -8.77 13.82
N GLY A 114 19.53 -8.14 14.34
CA GLY A 114 20.73 -8.78 14.86
C GLY A 114 21.64 -9.38 13.78
N THR A 115 21.33 -9.17 12.51
CA THR A 115 22.18 -9.55 11.39
C THR A 115 22.88 -8.32 10.83
N ALA A 116 24.21 -8.28 10.98
CA ALA A 116 25.03 -7.29 10.29
C ALA A 116 24.78 -7.40 8.78
N ASN A 117 24.20 -6.35 8.19
CA ASN A 117 23.97 -6.31 6.75
C ASN A 117 25.33 -6.14 6.06
N ARG A 118 25.85 -7.21 5.45
CA ARG A 118 27.15 -7.17 4.77
C ARG A 118 27.12 -6.37 3.47
N LEU A 119 25.94 -6.19 2.88
CA LEU A 119 25.75 -5.44 1.63
C LEU A 119 25.66 -3.94 1.91
N THR A 120 24.95 -3.55 2.97
CA THR A 120 24.79 -2.16 3.39
C THR A 120 25.22 -1.99 4.85
N PRO A 121 26.55 -2.09 5.13
CA PRO A 121 27.08 -2.08 6.49
C PRO A 121 26.93 -0.73 7.20
N THR A 122 26.62 0.33 6.46
CA THR A 122 26.41 1.68 6.98
C THR A 122 24.95 2.09 6.86
N LEU A 123 24.45 2.84 7.85
CA LEU A 123 23.16 3.50 7.75
C LEU A 123 23.18 4.51 6.60
N HIS A 124 22.17 4.44 5.74
CA HIS A 124 21.90 5.42 4.71
C HIS A 124 21.61 6.79 5.36
N PRO A 125 22.09 7.93 4.83
CA PRO A 125 21.87 9.25 5.41
C PRO A 125 20.40 9.57 5.71
N VAL A 126 19.49 9.23 4.79
CA VAL A 126 18.03 9.40 4.98
C VAL A 126 17.50 8.59 6.18
N MET A 127 18.12 7.46 6.51
CA MET A 127 17.70 6.69 7.68
C MET A 127 17.92 7.46 8.99
N TYR A 128 18.96 8.30 9.08
CA TYR A 128 19.14 9.17 10.24
C TYR A 128 18.03 10.21 10.37
N GLU A 129 17.55 10.75 9.26
CA GLU A 129 16.41 11.67 9.23
C GLU A 129 15.12 10.99 9.69
N LEU A 130 14.86 9.77 9.20
CA LEU A 130 13.72 8.95 9.60
C LEU A 130 13.76 8.61 11.09
N LEU A 131 14.92 8.20 11.60
CA LEU A 131 15.12 7.90 13.02
C LEU A 131 15.13 9.16 13.90
N GLY A 132 15.32 10.35 13.31
CA GLY A 132 15.24 11.65 13.97
C GLY A 132 13.92 11.80 14.76
N GLY A 133 14.06 12.01 16.08
CA GLY A 133 12.93 12.12 17.02
C GLY A 133 12.46 10.80 17.66
N SER A 134 13.11 9.67 17.36
CA SER A 134 12.76 8.34 17.90
C SER A 134 13.51 7.96 19.20
N GLY A 135 14.08 8.94 19.91
CA GLY A 135 14.99 8.76 21.06
C GLY A 135 16.42 9.18 20.71
N PRO A 136 17.41 9.02 21.61
CA PRO A 136 18.79 9.39 21.33
C PRO A 136 19.33 8.56 20.15
N VAL A 137 19.42 9.22 18.98
CA VAL A 137 19.82 8.67 17.67
C VAL A 137 21.23 8.06 17.69
N ALA A 138 22.05 8.39 18.70
CA ALA A 138 23.47 8.04 18.79
C ALA A 138 23.81 6.55 19.00
N GLN A 139 22.83 5.64 19.10
CA GLN A 139 23.10 4.21 19.35
C GLN A 139 22.19 3.23 18.57
N TRP A 140 21.67 3.60 17.40
CA TRP A 140 20.94 2.66 16.55
C TRP A 140 21.88 1.99 15.54
N PRO A 141 22.46 0.80 15.80
CA PRO A 141 23.10 0.05 14.74
C PRO A 141 22.07 -0.39 13.67
N THR A 142 22.55 -0.64 12.45
CA THR A 142 21.72 -1.01 11.26
C THR A 142 20.88 -2.28 11.45
N ASP A 143 21.15 -3.04 12.49
CA ASP A 143 20.60 -4.36 12.78
C ASP A 143 19.69 -4.39 14.02
N VAL A 144 19.40 -3.26 14.69
CA VAL A 144 18.55 -3.25 15.90
C VAL A 144 17.15 -3.81 15.63
N CYS A 145 16.60 -3.57 14.45
CA CYS A 145 15.24 -3.95 14.07
C CYS A 145 15.20 -4.41 12.62
N GLY A 146 14.35 -5.39 12.31
CA GLY A 146 14.13 -5.86 10.93
C GLY A 146 13.63 -4.73 10.02
N GLU A 147 12.78 -3.84 10.55
CA GLU A 147 12.23 -2.70 9.82
C GLU A 147 13.30 -1.67 9.44
N VAL A 148 14.28 -1.43 10.33
CA VAL A 148 15.41 -0.52 10.07
C VAL A 148 16.34 -1.14 9.03
N ASN A 149 16.61 -2.44 9.18
CA ASN A 149 17.49 -3.16 8.29
C ASN A 149 16.97 -3.18 6.84
N VAL A 150 15.69 -3.50 6.66
CA VAL A 150 15.06 -3.55 5.34
C VAL A 150 14.93 -2.16 4.71
N MET A 151 14.58 -1.14 5.51
CA MET A 151 14.48 0.23 5.01
C MET A 151 15.87 0.75 4.59
N ASN A 152 16.92 0.40 5.33
CA ASN A 152 18.28 0.75 4.96
C ASN A 152 18.68 0.17 3.60
N GLU A 153 18.35 -1.10 3.35
CA GLU A 153 18.60 -1.74 2.06
C GLU A 153 17.82 -1.05 0.92
N TYR A 154 16.54 -0.76 1.14
CA TYR A 154 15.72 -0.04 0.17
C TYR A 154 16.31 1.33 -0.17
N LEU A 155 16.70 2.11 0.83
CA LEU A 155 17.27 3.44 0.64
C LEU A 155 18.58 3.40 -0.14
N HIS A 156 19.46 2.44 0.12
CA HIS A 156 20.72 2.27 -0.65
C HIS A 156 20.52 1.85 -2.10
N LYS A 157 19.36 1.26 -2.43
CA LYS A 157 18.97 0.94 -3.81
C LYS A 157 18.14 2.05 -4.46
N SER A 158 17.80 3.09 -3.70
CA SER A 158 17.04 4.25 -4.14
C SER A 158 17.95 5.45 -4.33
N ASN A 159 17.53 6.43 -5.14
CA ASN A 159 18.26 7.68 -5.32
C ASN A 159 17.82 8.78 -4.33
N PHE A 160 17.26 8.39 -3.18
CA PHE A 160 16.74 9.35 -2.21
C PHE A 160 17.86 10.00 -1.41
N THR A 161 17.74 11.31 -1.21
CA THR A 161 18.67 12.16 -0.46
C THR A 161 17.99 12.80 0.74
N SER A 162 16.65 12.77 0.82
CA SER A 162 15.84 13.17 1.98
C SER A 162 14.64 12.24 2.18
N ALA A 163 14.10 12.20 3.39
CA ALA A 163 12.89 11.42 3.70
C ALA A 163 11.65 11.91 2.93
N SER A 164 11.59 13.20 2.60
CA SER A 164 10.49 13.79 1.81
C SER A 164 10.40 13.31 0.37
N GLN A 165 11.46 12.67 -0.16
CA GLN A 165 11.48 12.10 -1.50
C GLN A 165 10.86 10.69 -1.55
N ILE A 166 10.67 10.05 -0.39
CA ILE A 166 9.97 8.77 -0.30
C ILE A 166 8.50 9.02 -0.66
N PRO A 167 7.94 8.40 -1.71
CA PRO A 167 6.56 8.65 -2.09
C PRO A 167 5.62 8.18 -0.98
N LYS A 168 4.64 9.02 -0.64
CA LYS A 168 3.66 8.69 0.41
C LYS A 168 2.82 7.49 0.00
N ASN A 169 2.45 6.64 0.96
CA ASN A 169 1.62 5.45 0.71
C ASN A 169 2.19 4.54 -0.38
N SER A 170 3.52 4.53 -0.58
CA SER A 170 4.21 3.68 -1.56
C SER A 170 4.87 2.46 -0.94
N LEU A 171 4.97 2.38 0.38
CA LEU A 171 5.70 1.31 1.06
C LEU A 171 4.76 0.49 1.94
N VAL A 172 4.91 -0.84 1.86
CA VAL A 172 4.19 -1.79 2.70
C VAL A 172 5.18 -2.66 3.46
N PHE A 173 5.12 -2.61 4.78
CA PHE A 173 5.92 -3.42 5.69
C PHE A 173 5.10 -4.59 6.24
N HIS A 174 5.71 -5.75 6.37
CA HIS A 174 5.18 -6.86 7.17
C HIS A 174 6.29 -7.40 8.06
N SER A 175 6.02 -7.55 9.36
CA SER A 175 7.03 -8.02 10.32
C SER A 175 6.58 -9.24 11.08
N GLU A 176 7.48 -10.19 11.26
CA GLU A 176 7.28 -11.37 12.08
C GLU A 176 8.37 -11.43 13.15
N THR A 177 8.01 -11.87 14.36
CA THR A 177 8.97 -12.12 15.44
C THR A 177 9.03 -13.60 15.76
N PHE A 178 10.23 -14.10 16.04
CA PHE A 178 10.42 -15.46 16.48
C PHE A 178 10.20 -15.55 17.99
N ASN A 179 9.17 -16.31 18.36
CA ASN A 179 8.94 -16.70 19.74
C ASN A 179 9.63 -18.06 19.95
N SER A 180 10.62 -18.11 20.84
CA SER A 180 11.33 -19.37 21.16
C SER A 180 10.47 -20.40 21.89
N GLY A 181 9.20 -20.10 22.17
CA GLY A 181 8.37 -20.90 23.03
C GLY A 181 8.79 -20.79 24.48
N GLY A 182 8.23 -21.66 25.32
CA GLY A 182 8.51 -21.69 26.75
C GLY A 182 7.32 -22.24 27.54
N THR A 183 7.50 -22.32 28.85
CA THR A 183 6.44 -22.76 29.75
C THR A 183 5.72 -21.54 30.31
N VAL A 184 4.44 -21.40 30.01
CA VAL A 184 3.57 -20.35 30.58
C VAL A 184 2.51 -20.99 31.47
N ILE A 185 2.17 -20.33 32.57
CA ILE A 185 1.02 -20.77 33.38
C ILE A 185 -0.25 -20.39 32.60
N ASN A 186 -1.06 -21.39 32.24
CA ASN A 186 -2.38 -21.14 31.69
C ASN A 186 -3.24 -20.49 32.79
N ARG A 187 -3.68 -19.25 32.57
CA ARG A 187 -4.47 -18.49 33.55
C ARG A 187 -5.83 -19.10 33.88
N GLN A 188 -6.40 -19.89 32.97
CA GLN A 188 -7.71 -20.54 33.17
C GLN A 188 -7.59 -21.84 33.95
N THR A 189 -6.48 -22.58 33.80
CA THR A 189 -6.32 -23.91 34.40
C THR A 189 -5.28 -23.97 35.52
N GLY A 190 -4.49 -22.90 35.72
CA GLY A 190 -3.39 -22.83 36.68
C GLY A 190 -2.21 -23.76 36.36
N LYS A 191 -2.26 -24.50 35.25
CA LYS A 191 -1.27 -25.51 34.88
C LYS A 191 -0.22 -24.96 33.91
N PRO A 192 1.01 -25.48 33.96
CA PRO A 192 2.02 -25.18 32.94
C PRO A 192 1.52 -25.62 31.55
N ALA A 193 1.58 -24.71 30.58
CA ALA A 193 1.36 -24.97 29.17
C ALA A 193 2.67 -24.73 28.42
N VAL A 194 3.11 -25.74 27.65
CA VAL A 194 4.29 -25.62 26.81
C VAL A 194 3.88 -24.93 25.51
N LYS A 195 4.41 -23.74 25.27
CA LYS A 195 4.35 -23.09 23.95
C LYS A 195 5.49 -23.62 23.10
N THR A 196 5.15 -24.12 21.92
CA THR A 196 6.13 -24.52 20.91
C THR A 196 6.75 -23.26 20.28
N PRO A 197 8.03 -23.31 19.85
CA PRO A 197 8.63 -22.22 19.10
C PRO A 197 7.86 -21.96 17.81
N HIS A 198 7.53 -20.70 17.54
CA HIS A 198 6.80 -20.30 16.35
C HIS A 198 7.14 -18.87 15.97
N TRP A 199 6.87 -18.53 14.71
CA TRP A 199 6.86 -17.15 14.26
C TRP A 199 5.46 -16.59 14.42
N GLU A 200 5.38 -15.35 14.90
CA GLU A 200 4.12 -14.63 15.05
C GLU A 200 4.21 -13.29 14.31
N SER A 201 3.14 -12.95 13.58
CA SER A 201 3.01 -11.62 12.98
C SER A 201 3.00 -10.57 14.09
N ARG A 202 3.67 -9.45 13.86
CA ARG A 202 3.73 -8.31 14.77
C ARG A 202 3.62 -6.99 14.02
N GLY A 203 3.04 -6.00 14.68
CA GLY A 203 3.21 -4.61 14.27
C GLY A 203 4.65 -4.13 14.49
N ALA A 204 4.97 -2.99 13.87
CA ALA A 204 6.24 -2.31 14.13
C ALA A 204 6.36 -1.94 15.61
N CYS A 205 7.59 -1.96 16.16
CA CYS A 205 7.79 -1.51 17.54
C CYS A 205 7.44 -0.02 17.68
N LYS A 206 7.21 0.47 18.91
CA LYS A 206 6.79 1.86 19.16
C LYS A 206 7.67 2.93 18.50
N ASN A 207 8.96 2.65 18.35
CA ASN A 207 9.90 3.57 17.70
C ASN A 207 9.81 3.47 16.17
N CYS A 208 9.75 2.25 15.63
CA CYS A 208 9.63 2.03 14.19
C CYS A 208 8.30 2.55 13.64
N ALA A 209 7.21 2.34 14.37
CA ALA A 209 5.89 2.85 14.03
C ALA A 209 5.88 4.38 13.85
N ARG A 210 6.66 5.14 14.64
CA ARG A 210 6.70 6.61 14.52
C ARG A 210 7.22 7.09 13.17
N TRP A 211 8.30 6.50 12.68
CA TRP A 211 8.89 6.93 11.41
C TRP A 211 8.19 6.28 10.20
N ILE A 212 7.72 5.04 10.32
CA ILE A 212 6.89 4.38 9.30
C ILE A 212 5.62 5.20 9.05
N ASN A 213 4.94 5.65 10.11
CA ASN A 213 3.76 6.50 9.98
C ASN A 213 4.09 7.89 9.38
N ARG A 214 5.30 8.42 9.64
CA ARG A 214 5.73 9.74 9.11
C ARG A 214 5.88 9.73 7.59
N ILE A 215 6.34 8.61 7.03
CA ILE A 215 6.41 8.41 5.57
C ILE A 215 5.09 7.87 4.98
N GLU A 216 4.03 7.80 5.81
CA GLU A 216 2.72 7.27 5.42
C GLU A 216 2.82 5.86 4.81
N ALA A 217 3.72 5.03 5.34
CA ALA A 217 3.84 3.63 4.94
C ALA A 217 2.83 2.76 5.71
N GLU A 218 2.40 1.67 5.09
CA GLU A 218 1.47 0.72 5.68
C GLU A 218 2.21 -0.41 6.41
N THR A 219 1.59 -0.92 7.48
CA THR A 219 2.04 -2.15 8.16
C THR A 219 0.97 -3.23 8.05
N ALA A 220 1.34 -4.42 7.59
CA ALA A 220 0.48 -5.60 7.43
C ALA A 220 0.66 -6.59 8.58
#